data_AF-A0A428T772-F1
#
_entry.id   AF-A0A428T772-F1
#
_cell.length_a   1.000
_cell.length_b   1.000
_cell.length_c   1.000
_cell.angle_alpha   90.00
_cell.angle_beta   90.00
_cell.angle_gamma   90.00
#
_symmetry.space_group_name_H-M   'P 1'
#
loop_
_entity.id
_entity.type
_entity.pdbx_description
1 polymer ?
#
loop_
_entity_poly.entity_id
_entity_poly.type
_entity_poly.pdbx_seq_one_letter_code
_entity_poly.pdbx_strand_id
1 'polypeptide(L)' 'MALGKKAYPKATVKKIIKAHSNHNIKKNADVTIFLNYVLFMETLVKEAAIQSKQSGERGLSARSVKKVTRDTLTKFKG' A
#
# COMPACT_ATOMS: atom_id res chain seq x y z
N MET A 1 19.84 13.46 -6.39
CA MET A 1 18.63 12.74 -6.87
C MET A 1 18.81 11.27 -6.52
N ALA A 2 17.97 10.70 -5.65
CA ALA A 2 18.12 9.30 -5.25
C ALA A 2 18.04 8.40 -6.49
N LEU A 3 19.03 7.53 -6.69
CA LEU A 3 19.09 6.50 -7.74
C LEU A 3 17.69 5.88 -7.91
N GLY A 4 17.11 6.09 -9.10
CA GLY A 4 15.71 5.78 -9.40
C GLY A 4 15.39 4.33 -9.07
N LYS A 5 14.81 4.11 -7.88
CA LYS A 5 14.22 2.82 -7.53
C LYS A 5 13.14 2.56 -8.57
N LYS A 6 13.27 1.47 -9.34
CA LYS A 6 12.21 1.03 -10.27
C LYS A 6 10.89 1.07 -9.50
N ALA A 7 9.93 1.84 -10.00
CA ALA A 7 8.63 2.03 -9.37
C ALA A 7 7.96 0.69 -9.05
N TYR A 8 8.23 -0.33 -9.87
CA TYR A 8 7.75 -1.69 -9.69
C TYR A 8 8.89 -2.70 -9.39
N PRO A 9 9.12 -3.07 -8.10
CA PRO A 9 10.11 -4.06 -7.71
C PRO A 9 9.60 -5.51 -7.88
N LYS A 10 9.53 -5.97 -9.14
CA LYS A 10 8.94 -7.27 -9.55
C LYS A 10 9.40 -8.49 -8.74
N ALA A 11 10.70 -8.61 -8.46
CA ALA A 11 11.25 -9.76 -7.74
C ALA A 11 10.72 -9.84 -6.29
N THR A 12 10.69 -8.70 -5.60
CA THR A 12 10.17 -8.59 -4.23
C THR A 12 8.68 -8.89 -4.19
N VAL A 13 7.90 -8.32 -5.12
CA VAL A 13 6.45 -8.55 -5.19
C VAL A 13 6.16 -10.04 -5.39
N LYS A 14 6.84 -10.70 -6.32
CA LYS A 14 6.67 -12.16 -6.51
C LYS A 14 7.06 -12.97 -5.28
N LYS A 15 8.13 -12.59 -4.58
CA LYS A 15 8.56 -13.27 -3.35
C LYS A 15 7.50 -13.17 -2.25
N ILE A 16 6.94 -11.97 -2.04
CA ILE A 16 5.86 -11.73 -1.05
C ILE A 16 4.61 -12.53 -1.42
N ILE A 17 4.15 -12.44 -2.68
CA ILE A 17 2.96 -13.17 -3.11
C ILE A 17 3.14 -14.67 -2.90
N LYS A 18 4.28 -15.25 -3.31
CA LYS A 18 4.53 -16.69 -3.14
C LYS A 18 4.55 -17.12 -1.67
N ALA A 19 5.08 -16.28 -0.78
CA ALA A 19 5.15 -16.55 0.65
C ALA A 19 3.77 -16.53 1.34
N HIS A 20 2.80 -15.80 0.79
CA HIS A 20 1.49 -15.61 1.43
C HIS A 20 0.32 -16.26 0.68
N SER A 21 0.49 -16.64 -0.59
CA SER A 21 -0.60 -17.23 -1.39
C SER A 21 -0.58 -18.74 -1.43
N ASN A 22 0.57 -19.41 -1.29
CA ASN A 22 0.75 -20.84 -1.63
C ASN A 22 0.32 -21.20 -3.08
N HIS A 23 0.23 -20.22 -3.99
CA HIS A 23 -0.17 -20.41 -5.38
C HIS A 23 0.94 -20.01 -6.36
N ASN A 24 0.96 -20.66 -7.53
CA ASN A 24 1.80 -20.24 -8.64
C ASN A 24 1.20 -19.01 -9.34
N ILE A 25 2.04 -17.99 -9.56
CA ILE A 25 1.63 -16.71 -10.16
C ILE A 25 1.72 -16.84 -11.69
N LYS A 26 0.57 -16.70 -12.38
CA LYS A 26 0.51 -16.63 -13.85
C LYS A 26 1.13 -15.34 -14.38
N LYS A 27 1.46 -15.30 -15.68
CA LYS A 27 2.05 -14.14 -16.34
C LYS A 27 1.22 -12.88 -16.07
N ASN A 28 1.89 -11.81 -15.63
CA ASN A 28 1.34 -10.48 -15.35
C ASN A 28 0.38 -10.35 -14.16
N ALA A 29 0.01 -11.44 -13.47
CA ALA A 29 -0.82 -11.34 -12.26
C ALA A 29 -0.12 -10.53 -11.14
N ASP A 30 1.20 -10.59 -11.09
CA ASP A 30 2.04 -9.79 -10.19
C ASP A 30 1.86 -8.27 -10.41
N VAL A 31 1.62 -7.85 -11.65
CA VAL A 31 1.43 -6.44 -12.01
C VAL A 31 0.09 -5.93 -11.47
N THR A 32 -0.99 -6.70 -11.63
CA THR A 32 -2.32 -6.31 -11.14
C THR A 32 -2.35 -6.28 -9.61
N ILE A 33 -1.69 -7.23 -8.94
CA ILE A 33 -1.56 -7.23 -7.47
C ILE A 33 -0.79 -5.98 -7.01
N PHE A 34 0.29 -5.62 -7.70
CA PHE A 34 1.04 -4.42 -7.38
C PHE A 34 0.24 -3.13 -7.62
N LEU A 35 -0.55 -3.07 -8.69
CA LEU A 35 -1.45 -1.95 -8.93
C LEU A 35 -2.46 -1.80 -7.79
N ASN A 36 -3.07 -2.90 -7.34
CA ASN A 36 -3.99 -2.87 -6.20
C ASN A 36 -3.30 -2.36 -4.91
N TYR A 37 -2.07 -2.79 -4.66
CA TYR A 37 -1.25 -2.27 -3.55
C TYR A 37 -0.98 -0.76 -3.68
N VAL A 38 -0.68 -0.25 -4.88
CA VAL A 38 -0.47 1.20 -5.08
C VAL A 38 -1.74 1.98 -4.81
N LEU A 39 -2.89 1.50 -5.28
CA LEU A 39 -4.20 2.12 -4.98
C LEU A 39 -4.53 2.09 -3.49
N PHE A 40 -4.18 1.00 -2.80
CA PHE A 40 -4.27 0.90 -1.34
C PHE A 40 -3.41 1.97 -0.65
N MET A 41 -2.14 2.11 -1.06
CA MET A 41 -1.23 3.09 -0.47
C MET A 41 -1.70 4.53 -0.71
N GLU A 42 -2.19 4.84 -1.91
CA GLU A 42 -2.77 6.15 -2.22
C GLU A 42 -3.96 6.46 -1.30
N THR A 43 -4.87 5.50 -1.14
CA THR A 43 -6.03 5.65 -0.26
C THR A 43 -5.61 5.81 1.21
N LEU A 44 -4.68 4.98 1.68
CA LEU A 44 -4.18 5.03 3.06
C LEU A 44 -3.56 6.39 3.38
N VAL A 45 -2.70 6.91 2.50
CA VAL A 45 -2.02 8.20 2.68
C VAL A 45 -3.02 9.34 2.64
N LYS A 46 -4.00 9.31 1.74
CA LYS A 46 -5.06 10.32 1.66
C LYS A 46 -5.89 10.40 2.95
N GLU A 47 -6.36 9.24 3.43
CA GLU A 47 -7.14 9.17 4.68
C GLU A 47 -6.30 9.60 5.89
N ALA A 48 -5.03 9.17 5.95
CA ALA A 48 -4.13 9.55 7.03
C ALA A 48 -3.82 11.06 7.04
N ALA A 49 -3.75 11.69 5.87
CA ALA A 49 -3.54 13.14 5.75
C ALA A 49 -4.79 13.92 6.23
N ILE A 50 -6.00 13.45 5.88
CA ILE A 50 -7.25 14.01 6.37
C ILE A 50 -7.33 13.90 7.90
N GLN A 51 -7.07 12.71 8.44
CA GLN A 51 -7.10 12.45 9.87
C GLN A 51 -6.07 13.28 10.64
N SER A 52 -4.88 13.47 10.07
CA SER A 52 -3.82 14.30 10.66
C SER A 52 -4.21 15.78 10.71
N LYS A 53 -4.79 16.29 9.62
CA LYS A 53 -5.33 17.67 9.55
C LYS A 53 -6.44 17.89 10.58
N GLN A 54 -7.36 16.93 10.73
CA GLN A 54 -8.44 17.01 11.72
C GLN A 54 -7.93 17.03 13.17
N SER A 55 -6.79 16.38 13.45
CA SER A 55 -6.14 16.41 14.76
C SER A 55 -5.26 17.64 15.00
N GLY A 56 -5.16 18.58 14.04
CA GLY A 56 -4.33 19.78 14.17
C GLY A 56 -2.83 19.55 14.01
N GLU A 57 -2.42 18.40 13.46
CA GLU A 57 -1.02 18.09 13.20
C GLU A 57 -0.55 18.77 11.91
N ARG A 58 0.72 19.21 11.86
CA ARG A 58 1.30 19.92 10.71
C ARG A 58 1.69 19.02 9.53
N GLY A 59 1.55 17.70 9.65
CA GLY A 59 1.89 16.75 8.59
C GLY A 59 1.55 15.31 8.98
N LEU A 60 1.66 14.40 8.02
CA LEU A 60 1.38 12.97 8.21
C LEU A 60 2.10 12.41 9.45
N SER A 61 1.33 11.90 10.40
CA SER A 61 1.87 11.29 11.62
C SER A 61 1.65 9.78 11.63
N ALA A 62 2.50 9.08 12.38
CA ALA A 62 2.31 7.65 12.63
C ALA A 62 0.98 7.36 13.34
N ARG A 63 0.47 8.31 14.14
CA ARG A 63 -0.82 8.18 14.83
C ARG A 63 -1.98 8.19 13.83
N SER A 64 -1.98 9.13 12.89
CA SER A 64 -3.05 9.21 11.89
C SER A 64 -3.06 7.99 10.98
N VAL A 65 -1.89 7.52 10.53
CA VAL A 65 -1.75 6.30 9.72
C VAL A 65 -2.30 5.09 10.48
N LYS A 66 -1.85 4.86 11.73
CA LYS A 66 -2.34 3.72 12.54
C LYS A 66 -3.85 3.75 12.70
N LYS A 67 -4.44 4.93 12.89
CA LYS A 67 -5.88 5.09 13.07
C LYS A 67 -6.67 4.71 11.81
N VAL A 68 -6.25 5.16 10.63
CA VAL A 68 -6.98 4.89 9.38
C VAL A 68 -6.70 3.51 8.78
N THR A 69 -5.59 2.86 9.18
CA THR A 69 -5.14 1.58 8.60
C THR A 69 -6.22 0.51 8.62
N ARG A 70 -6.93 0.33 9.74
CA ARG A 70 -7.97 -0.70 9.88
C ARG A 70 -9.10 -0.51 8.86
N ASP A 71 -9.55 0.73 8.72
CA ASP A 71 -10.68 1.06 7.86
C ASP A 71 -10.27 0.98 6.38
N THR A 72 -9.06 1.43 6.03
CA THR A 72 -8.52 1.27 4.67
C THR A 72 -8.35 -0.21 4.31
N LEU A 73 -7.80 -1.04 5.20
CA LEU A 73 -7.70 -2.49 4.96
C LEU A 73 -9.07 -3.14 4.75
N THR A 74 -10.09 -2.68 5.48
CA THR A 74 -11.46 -3.17 5.32
C THR A 74 -12.04 -2.80 3.96
N LYS A 75 -11.78 -1.59 3.45
CA LYS A 75 -12.21 -1.15 2.10
C LYS A 75 -11.58 -1.98 0.97
N PHE A 76 -10.36 -2.49 1.18
CA PHE A 76 -9.62 -3.29 0.19
C PHE A 76 -9.76 -4.79 0.39
N LYS A 77 -10.62 -5.22 1.32
CA LYS A 77 -10.96 -6.62 1.52
C LYS A 77 -11.90 -7.05 0.39
N GLY A 78 -11.38 -7.86 -0.53
CA GLY A 78 -12.14 -8.52 -1.60
C GLY A 78 -12.95 -9.70 -1.07
#